data_AF-A0A9X2LZE5-F1
#
_entry.id   AF-A0A9X2LZE5-F1
#
_cell.length_a   1.000
_cell.length_b   1.000
_cell.length_c   1.000
_cell.angle_alpha   90.00
_cell.angle_beta   90.00
_cell.angle_gamma   90.00
#
_symmetry.space_group_name_H-M   'P 1'
#
loop_
_entity.id
_entity.type
_entity.pdbx_description
1 polymer ?
#
loop_
_entity_poly.entity_id
_entity_poly.type
_entity_poly.pdbx_seq_one_letter_code
_entity_poly.pdbx_strand_id
1 'polypeptide(L)'
;MGQSDACVHELQSLLARAGGKLDIDGAFGPVTQMRVVVFQLRSGLTPNGSVDERTKRALYENAGKPLGTWTPERVTRRIREVFTEDPERAVGIADCASLLDPLYTLPNSNATRNWGVFQLYDGTLRKLGGTREQALDPDWNIRAAHRLWALTHDFSAWQACDRAYRAGSKGGKGS
;
A
#
# COMPACT_ATOMS: atom_id res chain seq x y z
N MET A 1 26.35 11.74 10.52
CA MET A 1 26.52 10.39 9.96
C MET A 1 27.20 9.53 11.01
N GLY A 2 26.70 8.31 11.31
CA GLY A 2 27.49 7.36 12.11
C GLY A 2 26.79 6.51 13.17
N GLN A 3 25.54 6.75 13.56
CA GLN A 3 24.80 5.84 14.46
C GLN A 3 23.34 5.71 14.08
N SER A 4 22.67 6.83 13.75
CA SER A 4 21.31 6.80 13.19
C SER A 4 21.24 5.98 11.91
N ASP A 5 22.22 6.13 11.03
CA ASP A 5 22.29 5.42 9.75
C ASP A 5 22.43 3.90 9.95
N ALA A 6 23.23 3.47 10.95
CA ALA A 6 23.40 2.07 11.29
C ALA A 6 22.13 1.46 11.91
N CYS A 7 21.45 2.19 12.80
CA CYS A 7 20.17 1.77 13.37
C CYS A 7 19.08 1.62 12.29
N VAL A 8 19.05 2.53 11.30
CA VAL A 8 18.10 2.44 10.21
C VAL A 8 18.44 1.30 9.26
N HIS A 9 19.72 1.07 8.97
CA HIS A 9 20.17 -0.06 8.15
C HIS A 9 19.77 -1.40 8.79
N GLU A 10 19.94 -1.54 10.11
CA GLU A 10 19.48 -2.72 10.84
C GLU A 10 17.96 -2.88 10.79
N LEU A 11 17.20 -1.81 11.04
CA LEU A 11 15.75 -1.80 10.88
C LEU A 11 15.31 -2.28 9.49
N GLN A 12 15.91 -1.75 8.43
CA GLN A 12 15.62 -2.12 7.05
C GLN A 12 15.93 -3.60 6.79
N SER A 13 17.04 -4.10 7.33
CA SER A 13 17.43 -5.51 7.25
C SER A 13 16.41 -6.42 7.94
N LEU A 14 15.90 -6.02 9.11
CA LEU A 14 14.87 -6.77 9.84
C LEU A 14 13.52 -6.75 9.10
N LEU A 15 13.13 -5.62 8.51
CA LEU A 15 11.93 -5.50 7.68
C LEU A 15 12.04 -6.35 6.40
N ALA A 16 13.20 -6.37 5.75
CA ALA A 16 13.48 -7.22 4.60
C ALA A 16 13.40 -8.70 4.98
N ARG A 17 13.96 -9.09 6.13
CA ARG A 17 13.85 -10.44 6.68
C ARG A 17 12.41 -10.86 6.97
N ALA A 18 11.57 -9.92 7.40
CA ALA A 18 10.13 -10.15 7.56
C ALA A 18 9.39 -10.27 6.20
N GLY A 19 10.06 -10.09 5.06
CA GLY A 19 9.51 -10.20 3.71
C GLY A 19 9.17 -8.87 3.05
N GLY A 20 9.57 -7.75 3.65
CA GLY A 20 9.32 -6.41 3.13
C GLY A 20 10.19 -6.11 1.91
N LYS A 21 9.61 -5.49 0.88
CA LYS A 21 10.38 -4.94 -0.24
C LYS A 21 10.71 -3.48 0.04
N LEU A 22 11.99 -3.18 0.22
CA LEU A 22 12.58 -1.87 0.48
C LEU A 22 14.09 -1.93 0.26
N ASP A 23 14.70 -0.78 0.01
CA ASP A 23 16.16 -0.66 -0.03
C ASP A 23 16.75 -0.63 1.38
N ILE A 24 17.96 -1.15 1.53
CA ILE A 24 18.75 -1.13 2.77
C ILE A 24 19.87 -0.10 2.58
N ASP A 25 19.52 1.18 2.70
CA ASP A 25 20.38 2.32 2.39
C ASP A 25 20.78 3.14 3.64
N GLY A 26 20.28 2.77 4.81
CA GLY A 26 20.48 3.51 6.06
C GLY A 26 19.65 4.79 6.17
N ALA A 27 18.73 5.07 5.23
CA ALA A 27 17.88 6.25 5.25
C ALA A 27 16.43 5.90 5.67
N PHE A 28 15.90 6.64 6.65
CA PHE A 28 14.51 6.46 7.08
C PHE A 28 13.56 7.20 6.14
N GLY A 29 13.41 6.65 4.93
CA GLY A 29 12.54 7.20 3.89
C GLY A 29 11.07 6.76 4.00
N PRO A 30 10.20 7.28 3.12
CA PRO A 30 8.78 6.94 3.09
C PRO A 30 8.51 5.44 2.97
N VAL A 31 9.28 4.70 2.16
CA VAL A 31 9.12 3.25 2.00
C VAL A 31 9.43 2.53 3.31
N THR A 32 10.55 2.86 3.97
CA THR A 32 10.90 2.31 5.29
C THR A 32 9.78 2.56 6.29
N GLN A 33 9.26 3.80 6.36
CA GLN A 33 8.15 4.13 7.25
C GLN A 33 6.88 3.32 6.95
N MET A 34 6.50 3.16 5.67
CA MET A 34 5.36 2.33 5.28
C MET A 34 5.53 0.88 5.74
N ARG A 35 6.73 0.30 5.57
CA ARG A 35 7.01 -1.07 6.03
C ARG A 35 6.94 -1.19 7.56
N VAL A 36 7.40 -0.19 8.31
CA VAL A 36 7.23 -0.16 9.77
C VAL A 36 5.74 -0.16 10.15
N VAL A 37 4.93 0.71 9.53
CA VAL A 37 3.49 0.81 9.79
C VAL A 37 2.79 -0.54 9.54
N VAL A 38 3.10 -1.19 8.42
CA VAL A 38 2.51 -2.49 8.07
C VAL A 38 2.99 -3.59 9.02
N PHE A 39 4.28 -3.60 9.35
CA PHE A 39 4.85 -4.57 10.29
C PHE A 39 4.19 -4.45 11.67
N GLN A 40 4.03 -3.23 12.18
CA GLN A 40 3.34 -2.96 13.43
C GLN A 40 1.90 -3.50 13.40
N LEU A 41 1.14 -3.21 12.33
CA LEU A 41 -0.21 -3.74 12.17
C LEU A 41 -0.23 -5.27 12.21
N ARG A 42 0.66 -5.93 11.46
CA ARG A 42 0.75 -7.40 11.36
C ARG A 42 1.28 -8.06 12.62
N SER A 43 1.94 -7.29 13.49
CA SER A 43 2.43 -7.71 14.80
C SER A 43 1.44 -7.40 15.94
N GLY A 44 0.26 -6.86 15.64
CA GLY A 44 -0.73 -6.49 16.65
C GLY A 44 -0.37 -5.23 17.45
N LEU A 45 0.56 -4.42 16.95
CA LEU A 45 0.97 -3.15 17.53
C LEU A 45 0.18 -1.98 16.92
N THR A 46 0.21 -0.82 17.57
CA THR A 46 -0.34 0.41 17.00
C THR A 46 0.50 0.84 15.79
N PRO A 47 -0.08 0.94 14.58
CA PRO A 47 0.66 1.22 13.34
C PRO A 47 0.94 2.72 13.16
N ASN A 48 1.78 3.28 14.03
CA ASN A 48 2.12 4.70 14.08
C ASN A 48 3.35 5.06 13.24
N GLY A 49 4.15 4.07 12.81
CA GLY A 49 5.38 4.27 12.03
C GLY A 49 6.60 4.67 12.85
N SER A 50 6.47 4.78 14.18
CA SER A 50 7.58 5.07 15.10
C SER A 50 8.20 3.77 15.62
N VAL A 51 9.53 3.69 15.61
CA VAL A 51 10.25 2.48 16.05
C VAL A 51 10.64 2.59 17.53
N ASP A 52 9.69 2.24 18.40
CA ASP A 52 9.88 2.15 19.85
C ASP A 52 10.41 0.76 20.28
N GLU A 53 10.69 0.59 21.58
CA GLU A 53 11.22 -0.69 22.11
C GLU A 53 10.29 -1.89 21.85
N ARG A 54 8.97 -1.67 21.82
CA ARG A 54 7.99 -2.73 21.49
C ARG A 54 8.14 -3.14 20.02
N THR A 55 8.27 -2.17 19.12
CA THR A 55 8.47 -2.40 17.69
C THR A 55 9.81 -3.08 17.43
N LYS A 56 10.89 -2.63 18.08
CA LYS A 56 12.22 -3.27 17.98
C LYS A 56 12.17 -4.72 18.41
N ARG A 57 11.62 -5.00 19.60
CA ARG A 57 11.48 -6.37 20.12
C ARG A 57 10.74 -7.27 19.13
N ALA A 58 9.59 -6.80 18.61
CA ALA A 58 8.81 -7.54 17.63
C ALA A 58 9.61 -7.83 16.35
N LEU A 59 10.39 -6.87 15.84
CA LEU A 59 11.26 -7.07 14.65
C LEU A 59 12.35 -8.12 14.88
N TYR A 60 13.01 -8.09 16.05
CA TYR A 60 14.03 -9.07 16.40
C TYR A 60 13.45 -10.49 16.52
N GLU A 61 12.28 -10.60 17.14
CA GLU A 61 11.51 -11.86 17.26
C GLU A 61 10.87 -12.29 15.93
N ASN A 62 10.88 -11.43 14.91
CA ASN A 62 10.14 -11.59 13.66
C ASN A 62 8.66 -11.94 13.90
N ALA A 63 8.06 -11.23 14.87
CA ALA A 63 6.69 -11.45 15.29
C ALA A 63 5.69 -11.02 14.21
N GLY A 64 4.50 -11.61 14.24
CA GLY A 64 3.40 -11.26 13.35
C GLY A 64 3.43 -11.96 11.99
N LYS A 65 2.57 -11.50 11.09
CA LYS A 65 2.47 -12.06 9.74
C LYS A 65 3.57 -11.51 8.82
N PRO A 66 4.11 -12.33 7.89
CA PRO A 66 5.12 -11.88 6.94
C PRO A 66 4.66 -10.66 6.13
N LEU A 67 5.59 -9.79 5.76
CA LEU A 67 5.41 -8.66 4.84
C LEU A 67 5.42 -9.07 3.35
N GLY A 68 5.68 -10.35 3.06
CA GLY A 68 5.60 -10.86 1.70
C GLY A 68 4.24 -10.57 1.05
N THR A 69 4.26 -10.09 -0.18
CA THR A 69 3.05 -9.77 -0.95
C THR A 69 3.29 -9.96 -2.45
N TRP A 70 2.26 -9.71 -3.27
CA TRP A 70 2.30 -9.87 -4.72
C TRP A 70 3.26 -8.88 -5.39
N THR A 71 3.76 -9.26 -6.56
CA THR A 71 4.53 -8.35 -7.42
C THR A 71 3.57 -7.42 -8.18
N PRO A 72 4.05 -6.25 -8.65
CA PRO A 72 3.27 -5.35 -9.51
C PRO A 72 2.63 -6.09 -10.69
N GLU A 73 3.34 -7.00 -11.35
CA GLU A 73 2.82 -7.74 -12.51
C GLU A 73 1.64 -8.64 -12.14
N ARG A 74 1.71 -9.30 -10.97
CA ARG A 74 0.61 -10.11 -10.47
C ARG A 74 -0.59 -9.24 -10.08
N VAL A 75 -0.35 -8.08 -9.48
CA VAL A 75 -1.39 -7.09 -9.17
C VAL A 75 -2.06 -6.61 -10.46
N THR A 76 -1.29 -6.20 -11.47
CA THR A 76 -1.80 -5.80 -12.79
C THR A 76 -2.67 -6.87 -13.43
N ARG A 77 -2.19 -8.13 -13.48
CA ARG A 77 -2.97 -9.24 -14.03
C ARG A 77 -4.30 -9.38 -13.29
N ARG A 78 -4.27 -9.29 -11.96
CA ARG A 78 -5.48 -9.44 -11.16
C ARG A 78 -6.47 -8.29 -11.35
N ILE A 79 -5.99 -7.06 -11.48
CA ILE A 79 -6.84 -5.91 -11.78
C ILE A 79 -7.59 -6.14 -13.10
N ARG A 80 -6.88 -6.59 -14.15
CA ARG A 80 -7.50 -6.89 -15.45
C ARG A 80 -8.56 -7.99 -15.39
N GLU A 81 -8.39 -8.99 -14.53
CA GLU A 81 -9.37 -10.05 -14.32
C GLU A 81 -10.62 -9.58 -13.58
N VAL A 82 -10.51 -8.54 -12.73
CA VAL A 82 -11.61 -8.06 -11.89
C VAL A 82 -12.35 -6.89 -12.53
N PHE A 83 -11.63 -5.95 -13.15
CA PHE A 83 -12.20 -4.78 -13.84
C PHE A 83 -12.30 -5.08 -15.34
N THR A 84 -13.24 -5.94 -15.73
CA THR A 84 -13.39 -6.38 -17.12
C THR A 84 -13.87 -5.27 -18.06
N GLU A 85 -14.51 -4.25 -17.52
CA GLU A 85 -15.18 -3.17 -18.22
C GLU A 85 -14.21 -2.04 -18.63
N ASP A 86 -13.23 -1.72 -17.79
CA ASP A 86 -12.20 -0.70 -18.07
C ASP A 86 -10.85 -1.07 -17.40
N PRO A 87 -10.23 -2.18 -17.85
CA PRO A 87 -9.09 -2.80 -17.15
C PRO A 87 -7.84 -1.93 -17.12
N GLU A 88 -7.48 -1.29 -18.25
CA GLU A 88 -6.24 -0.51 -18.33
C GLU A 88 -6.31 0.79 -17.52
N ARG A 89 -7.50 1.40 -17.44
CA ARG A 89 -7.70 2.57 -16.57
C ARG A 89 -7.67 2.19 -15.10
N ALA A 90 -8.25 1.05 -14.73
CA ALA A 90 -8.13 0.53 -13.37
C ALA A 90 -6.67 0.28 -12.98
N VAL A 91 -5.87 -0.30 -13.88
CA VAL A 91 -4.41 -0.47 -13.68
C VAL A 91 -3.72 0.88 -13.51
N GLY A 92 -3.98 1.84 -14.40
CA GLY A 92 -3.37 3.18 -14.32
C GLY A 92 -3.74 3.94 -13.05
N ILE A 93 -4.96 3.74 -12.53
CA ILE A 93 -5.38 4.33 -11.25
C ILE A 93 -4.67 3.67 -10.08
N ALA A 94 -4.58 2.34 -10.06
CA ALA A 94 -3.85 1.61 -9.02
C ALA A 94 -2.35 1.95 -8.99
N ASP A 95 -1.75 2.10 -10.17
CA ASP A 95 -0.36 2.52 -10.34
C ASP A 95 -0.14 3.94 -9.80
N CYS A 96 -0.98 4.91 -10.19
CA CYS A 96 -0.93 6.25 -9.60
C CYS A 96 -1.12 6.25 -8.07
N ALA A 97 -2.03 5.40 -7.56
CA ALA A 97 -2.39 5.41 -6.15
C ALA A 97 -1.33 4.77 -5.25
N SER A 98 -0.62 3.76 -5.74
CA SER A 98 0.22 2.90 -4.90
C SER A 98 1.49 2.37 -5.56
N LEU A 99 1.77 2.73 -6.81
CA LEU A 99 2.81 2.09 -7.64
C LEU A 99 2.60 0.57 -7.73
N LEU A 100 1.34 0.15 -7.72
CA LEU A 100 0.91 -1.25 -7.66
C LEU A 100 1.44 -2.03 -6.44
N ASP A 101 1.90 -1.35 -5.39
CA ASP A 101 2.39 -1.97 -4.15
C ASP A 101 1.22 -2.25 -3.18
N PRO A 102 0.91 -3.54 -2.88
CA PRO A 102 -0.15 -3.88 -1.93
C PRO A 102 0.10 -3.40 -0.50
N LEU A 103 1.35 -3.07 -0.15
CA LEU A 103 1.73 -2.56 1.16
C LEU A 103 1.90 -1.04 1.20
N TYR A 104 1.47 -0.33 0.16
CA TYR A 104 1.51 1.12 0.13
C TYR A 104 0.51 1.71 1.12
N THR A 105 0.97 2.59 2.01
CA THR A 105 0.09 3.23 2.99
C THR A 105 0.39 4.71 3.16
N LEU A 106 -0.65 5.55 3.14
CA LEU A 106 -0.52 6.99 3.29
C LEU A 106 -1.30 7.51 4.51
N PRO A 107 -0.64 8.22 5.45
CA PRO A 107 -1.33 8.82 6.57
C PRO A 107 -2.23 9.97 6.10
N ASN A 108 -3.39 10.11 6.72
CA ASN A 108 -4.28 11.26 6.58
C ASN A 108 -4.15 12.17 7.80
N SER A 109 -4.59 13.43 7.67
CA SER A 109 -4.50 14.45 8.74
C SER A 109 -5.27 14.11 10.02
N ASN A 110 -6.28 13.25 9.94
CA ASN A 110 -7.16 12.86 11.05
C ASN A 110 -6.77 11.52 11.69
N ALA A 111 -5.48 11.16 11.67
CA ALA A 111 -4.94 9.88 12.16
C ALA A 111 -5.52 8.62 11.48
N THR A 112 -6.32 8.77 10.42
CA THR A 112 -6.71 7.66 9.54
C THR A 112 -5.63 7.43 8.49
N ARG A 113 -5.76 6.34 7.74
CA ARG A 113 -4.80 5.98 6.70
C ARG A 113 -5.52 5.40 5.48
N ASN A 114 -4.85 5.49 4.34
CA ASN A 114 -5.21 4.82 3.10
C ASN A 114 -4.36 3.57 2.94
N TRP A 115 -4.97 2.47 2.48
CA TRP A 115 -4.34 1.16 2.51
C TRP A 115 -4.37 0.46 1.14
N GLY A 116 -3.22 -0.07 0.76
CA GLY A 116 -3.04 -1.02 -0.34
C GLY A 116 -3.24 -0.44 -1.73
N VAL A 117 -3.44 -1.34 -2.70
CA VAL A 117 -3.38 -1.10 -4.15
C VAL A 117 -4.28 0.07 -4.59
N PHE A 118 -5.50 0.15 -4.08
CA PHE A 118 -6.45 1.22 -4.39
C PHE A 118 -6.62 2.23 -3.24
N GLN A 119 -5.65 2.33 -2.32
CA GLN A 119 -5.64 3.37 -1.27
C GLN A 119 -6.98 3.49 -0.52
N LEU A 120 -7.55 2.36 -0.11
CA LEU A 120 -8.86 2.34 0.57
C LEU A 120 -8.73 2.98 1.96
N TYR A 121 -9.44 4.08 2.20
CA TYR A 121 -9.38 4.80 3.47
C TYR A 121 -10.19 4.09 4.57
N ASP A 122 -9.77 4.25 5.84
CA ASP A 122 -10.36 3.57 7.00
C ASP A 122 -11.90 3.63 7.09
N GLY A 123 -12.54 4.74 6.72
CA GLY A 123 -14.01 4.84 6.75
C GLY A 123 -14.70 4.13 5.60
N THR A 124 -14.06 4.02 4.42
CA THR A 124 -14.53 3.13 3.35
C THR A 124 -14.44 1.68 3.79
N LEU A 125 -13.35 1.28 4.45
CA LEU A 125 -13.21 -0.08 4.98
C LEU A 125 -14.36 -0.43 5.94
N ARG A 126 -14.70 0.48 6.87
CA ARG A 126 -15.86 0.29 7.77
C ARG A 126 -17.17 0.10 7.00
N LYS A 127 -17.42 0.91 5.97
CA LYS A 127 -18.63 0.78 5.13
C LYS A 127 -18.69 -0.54 4.36
N LEU A 128 -17.53 -1.06 3.94
CA LEU A 128 -17.41 -2.32 3.21
C LEU A 128 -17.31 -3.56 4.12
N GLY A 129 -17.38 -3.39 5.45
CA GLY A 129 -17.19 -4.48 6.42
C GLY A 129 -15.77 -5.05 6.42
N GLY A 130 -14.79 -4.27 5.96
CA GLY A 130 -13.38 -4.65 5.86
C GLY A 130 -12.51 -4.18 7.03
N THR A 131 -11.33 -4.77 7.13
CA THR A 131 -10.30 -4.38 8.09
C THR A 131 -9.06 -3.80 7.39
N ARG A 132 -8.20 -3.13 8.15
CA ARG A 132 -6.89 -2.62 7.66
C ARG A 132 -6.02 -3.75 7.11
N GLU A 133 -6.05 -4.91 7.78
CA GLU A 133 -5.30 -6.09 7.34
C GLU A 133 -5.85 -6.65 6.02
N GLN A 134 -7.18 -6.73 5.87
CA GLN A 134 -7.79 -7.12 4.60
C GLN A 134 -7.50 -6.13 3.48
N ALA A 135 -7.39 -4.84 3.78
CA ALA A 135 -7.00 -3.84 2.79
C ALA A 135 -5.55 -4.01 2.29
N LEU A 136 -4.70 -4.74 3.02
CA LEU A 136 -3.34 -5.09 2.58
C LEU A 136 -3.28 -6.44 1.87
N ASP A 137 -4.37 -7.20 1.83
CA ASP A 137 -4.52 -8.34 0.94
C ASP A 137 -4.87 -7.83 -0.47
N PRO A 138 -4.02 -8.08 -1.48
CA PRO A 138 -4.21 -7.51 -2.81
C PRO A 138 -5.49 -7.99 -3.49
N ASP A 139 -5.91 -9.25 -3.34
CA ASP A 139 -7.16 -9.73 -3.97
C ASP A 139 -8.38 -9.03 -3.34
N TRP A 140 -8.42 -8.98 -2.01
CA TRP A 140 -9.49 -8.31 -1.29
C TRP A 140 -9.54 -6.82 -1.64
N ASN A 141 -8.40 -6.13 -1.66
CA ASN A 141 -8.32 -4.71 -1.98
C ASN A 141 -8.84 -4.42 -3.41
N ILE A 142 -8.41 -5.20 -4.40
CA ILE A 142 -8.84 -5.07 -5.80
C ILE A 142 -10.36 -5.32 -5.92
N ARG A 143 -10.89 -6.39 -5.30
CA ARG A 143 -12.33 -6.67 -5.33
C ARG A 143 -13.15 -5.62 -4.58
N ALA A 144 -12.65 -5.10 -3.46
CA ALA A 144 -13.29 -4.03 -2.71
C ALA A 144 -13.34 -2.73 -3.52
N ALA A 145 -12.27 -2.39 -4.23
CA ALA A 145 -12.25 -1.27 -5.16
C ALA A 145 -13.28 -1.45 -6.29
N HIS A 146 -13.38 -2.65 -6.86
CA HIS A 146 -14.38 -2.94 -7.89
C HIS A 146 -15.81 -2.80 -7.37
N ARG A 147 -16.09 -3.20 -6.12
CA ARG A 147 -17.41 -2.97 -5.50
C ARG A 147 -17.75 -1.49 -5.39
N LEU A 148 -16.78 -0.62 -5.09
CA LEU A 148 -16.98 0.83 -5.06
C LEU A 148 -17.23 1.38 -6.47
N TRP A 149 -16.42 0.94 -7.44
CA TRP A 149 -16.59 1.30 -8.84
C TRP A 149 -17.98 0.91 -9.35
N ALA A 150 -18.47 -0.30 -9.02
CA ALA A 150 -19.77 -0.80 -9.46
C ALA A 150 -20.97 0.03 -8.94
N LEU A 151 -20.80 0.85 -7.90
CA LEU A 151 -21.86 1.74 -7.42
C LEU A 151 -22.09 2.94 -8.36
N THR A 152 -21.04 3.40 -9.04
CA THR A 152 -21.07 4.61 -9.87
C THR A 152 -20.72 4.33 -11.34
N HIS A 153 -20.22 3.14 -11.64
CA HIS A 153 -19.63 2.74 -12.92
C HIS A 153 -18.53 3.72 -13.39
N ASP A 154 -17.82 4.32 -12.43
CA ASP A 154 -16.75 5.25 -12.69
C ASP A 154 -15.68 5.23 -11.59
N PHE A 155 -14.61 6.00 -11.81
CA PHE A 155 -13.50 6.13 -10.87
C PHE A 155 -13.60 7.39 -10.00
N SER A 156 -14.81 7.85 -9.67
CA SER A 156 -15.04 9.02 -8.83
C SER A 156 -14.51 8.86 -7.39
N ALA A 157 -14.28 7.64 -6.91
CA ALA A 157 -13.58 7.41 -5.65
C ALA A 157 -12.07 7.70 -5.74
N TRP A 158 -11.49 7.79 -6.94
CA TRP A 158 -10.07 8.03 -7.22
C TRP A 158 -9.84 9.22 -8.16
N GLN A 159 -10.61 10.30 -8.02
CA GLN A 159 -10.60 11.44 -8.95
C GLN A 159 -9.22 12.00 -9.26
N ALA A 160 -8.32 12.09 -8.27
CA ALA A 160 -6.98 12.61 -8.48
C ALA A 160 -6.19 11.76 -9.48
N CYS A 161 -6.15 10.44 -9.26
CA CYS A 161 -5.48 9.51 -10.14
C CYS A 161 -6.19 9.35 -11.49
N ASP A 162 -7.52 9.38 -11.50
CA ASP A 162 -8.29 9.32 -12.74
C ASP A 162 -8.01 10.54 -13.65
N ARG A 163 -7.90 11.74 -13.08
CA ARG A 163 -7.50 12.94 -13.82
C ARG A 163 -6.08 12.81 -14.37
N ALA A 164 -5.14 12.33 -13.56
CA ALA A 164 -3.76 12.13 -13.98
C ALA A 164 -3.65 11.13 -15.15
N TYR A 165 -4.34 9.99 -15.05
CA TYR A 165 -4.39 8.98 -16.11
C TYR A 165 -4.95 9.55 -17.42
N ARG A 166 -6.09 10.26 -17.34
CA ARG A 166 -6.72 10.89 -18.50
C ARG A 166 -5.83 11.95 -19.16
N ALA A 167 -5.06 12.71 -18.38
CA ALA A 167 -4.12 13.70 -18.92
C ALA A 167 -2.98 13.03 -19.70
N GLY A 168 -2.40 11.96 -19.16
CA GLY A 168 -1.34 11.18 -19.82
C GLY A 168 -1.83 10.50 -21.10
N SER A 169 -3.04 9.93 -21.10
CA SER A 169 -3.63 9.27 -22.29
C SER A 169 -3.89 10.24 -23.46
N LYS A 170 -4.20 11.51 -23.18
CA LYS A 170 -4.42 12.53 -24.22
C LYS A 170 -3.12 13.01 -24.88
N GLY A 171 -1.98 12.94 -24.18
CA GLY A 171 -0.67 13.34 -24.71
C GLY A 171 -0.04 12.34 -25.68
N GLY A 172 -0.48 11.08 -25.68
CA GLY A 172 0.08 10.01 -26.53
C GLY A 172 -0.52 9.87 -27.93
N LYS A 173 -1.47 10.73 -28.32
CA LYS A 173 -2.13 10.70 -29.65
C LYS A 173 -1.67 11.85 -30.57
N GLY A 174 -0.40 12.24 -30.47
CA GLY A 174 0.16 13.33 -31.28
C GLY A 174 1.68 13.38 -31.25
N SER A 175 2.34 12.40 -31.85
CA SER A 175 3.69 12.50 -32.44
C SER A 175 3.91 11.31 -33.35
#